data_AF-A0A522DVZ3-F1
#
_entry.id   AF-A0A522DVZ3-F1
#
_cell.length_a   1.000
_cell.length_b   1.000
_cell.length_c   1.000
_cell.angle_alpha   90.00
_cell.angle_beta   90.00
_cell.angle_gamma   90.00
#
_symmetry.space_group_name_H-M   'P 1'
#
loop_
_entity.id
_entity.type
_entity.pdbx_description
1 polymer ?
#
loop_
_entity_poly.entity_id
_entity_poly.type
_entity_poly.pdbx_seq_one_letter_code
_entity_poly.pdbx_strand_id
1 'polypeptide(L)'
;NMASDWQQVEDSSQKKEQFFLPMKSIERQLVAVLKNPNQIEMESQIYPLLATAKNGEGTVLLQNHLGDFGLAGLLNPAPITAPVQTDTAVPAKVVDPVVIPGEGLIVSARQLVQVFSGLAIDELSCARIAPDQQNKQAANVGILLFTTKEGSPRAKGGALEFEFSAGKINRIAFQLPTYRDFEQDLIDQPEIAGCRIEMPFITKLH
;
A
#
# COMPACT_ATOMS: atom_id res chain seq x y z
N ASN A 1 -34.78 -9.12 -23.56
CA ASN A 1 -34.41 -8.06 -22.61
C ASN A 1 -35.52 -7.94 -21.59
N MET A 2 -35.37 -8.69 -20.50
CA MET A 2 -36.38 -8.82 -19.44
C MET A 2 -36.12 -7.80 -18.33
N ALA A 3 -37.15 -7.45 -17.55
CA ALA A 3 -37.03 -6.56 -16.39
C ALA A 3 -35.96 -7.03 -15.37
N SER A 4 -35.66 -8.33 -15.34
CA SER A 4 -34.58 -8.94 -14.56
C SER A 4 -33.18 -8.43 -14.95
N ASP A 5 -32.95 -8.13 -16.23
CA ASP A 5 -31.65 -7.63 -16.71
C ASP A 5 -31.38 -6.22 -16.15
N TRP A 6 -32.42 -5.38 -16.08
CA TRP A 6 -32.33 -4.03 -15.53
C TRP A 6 -32.10 -4.03 -14.02
N GLN A 7 -32.77 -4.91 -13.30
CA GLN A 7 -32.62 -5.04 -11.85
C GLN A 7 -31.22 -5.56 -11.48
N GLN A 8 -30.66 -6.47 -12.27
CA GLN A 8 -29.29 -6.94 -12.12
C GLN A 8 -28.26 -5.82 -12.40
N VAL A 9 -28.51 -4.96 -13.39
CA VAL A 9 -27.66 -3.80 -13.68
C VAL A 9 -27.71 -2.77 -12.55
N GLU A 10 -28.90 -2.49 -12.00
CA GLU A 10 -29.07 -1.54 -10.90
C GLU A 10 -28.43 -2.05 -9.59
N ASP A 11 -28.64 -3.31 -9.25
CA ASP A 11 -28.00 -3.95 -8.08
C ASP A 11 -26.47 -3.98 -8.22
N SER A 12 -25.96 -4.22 -9.43
CA SER A 12 -24.51 -4.20 -9.69
C SER A 12 -23.91 -2.79 -9.60
N SER A 13 -24.67 -1.78 -10.02
CA SER A 13 -24.26 -0.37 -9.97
C SER A 13 -24.26 0.16 -8.54
N GLN A 14 -25.32 -0.12 -7.77
CA GLN A 14 -25.39 0.26 -6.35
C GLN A 14 -24.31 -0.43 -5.52
N LYS A 15 -24.05 -1.73 -5.75
CA LYS A 15 -22.94 -2.42 -5.08
C LYS A 15 -21.59 -1.79 -5.39
N LYS A 16 -21.34 -1.44 -6.66
CA LYS A 16 -20.11 -0.75 -7.06
C LYS A 16 -19.95 0.59 -6.33
N GLU A 17 -20.99 1.44 -6.32
CA GLU A 17 -20.95 2.74 -5.64
C GLU A 17 -20.68 2.65 -4.13
N GLN A 18 -21.25 1.65 -3.46
CA GLN A 18 -21.05 1.41 -2.03
C GLN A 18 -19.57 1.18 -1.66
N PHE A 19 -18.77 0.63 -2.58
CA PHE A 19 -17.33 0.41 -2.36
C PHE A 19 -16.46 1.56 -2.85
N PHE A 20 -16.85 2.21 -3.95
CA PHE A 20 -16.04 3.28 -4.55
C PHE A 20 -15.94 4.51 -3.65
N LEU A 21 -17.03 4.92 -3.00
CA LEU A 21 -17.01 6.13 -2.16
C LEU A 21 -16.07 5.99 -0.95
N PRO A 22 -16.14 4.90 -0.14
CA PRO A 22 -15.17 4.66 0.92
C PRO A 22 -13.74 4.53 0.39
N MET A 23 -13.52 3.82 -0.73
CA MET A 23 -12.20 3.65 -1.32
C MET A 23 -11.58 5.01 -1.71
N LYS A 24 -12.34 5.87 -2.40
CA LYS A 24 -11.87 7.19 -2.83
C LYS A 24 -11.55 8.10 -1.65
N SER A 25 -12.32 8.00 -0.56
CA SER A 25 -12.02 8.73 0.68
C SER A 25 -10.70 8.27 1.30
N ILE A 26 -10.48 6.95 1.40
CA ILE A 26 -9.24 6.37 1.91
C ILE A 26 -8.06 6.73 1.00
N GLU A 27 -8.21 6.62 -0.32
CA GLU A 27 -7.21 7.02 -1.30
C GLU A 27 -6.76 8.46 -1.08
N ARG A 28 -7.70 9.42 -0.95
CA ARG A 28 -7.35 10.83 -0.73
C ARG A 28 -6.53 11.04 0.54
N GLN A 29 -6.90 10.37 1.63
CA GLN A 29 -6.20 10.46 2.90
C GLN A 29 -4.83 9.78 2.82
N LEU A 30 -4.75 8.60 2.21
CA LEU A 30 -3.51 7.85 2.04
C LEU A 30 -2.52 8.59 1.12
N VAL A 31 -2.97 9.15 0.00
CA VAL A 31 -2.13 9.98 -0.88
C VAL A 31 -1.62 11.23 -0.14
N ALA A 32 -2.45 11.84 0.71
CA ALA A 32 -2.01 12.97 1.54
C ALA A 32 -0.91 12.57 2.53
N VAL A 33 -1.05 11.40 3.19
CA VAL A 33 0.00 10.82 4.05
C VAL A 33 1.27 10.58 3.24
N LEU A 34 1.19 9.87 2.12
CA LEU A 34 2.36 9.46 1.33
C LEU A 34 3.12 10.62 0.70
N LYS A 35 2.47 11.76 0.47
CA LYS A 35 3.09 12.99 -0.04
C LYS A 35 3.63 13.90 1.06
N ASN A 36 3.35 13.61 2.33
CA ASN A 36 3.81 14.45 3.42
C ASN A 36 5.29 14.15 3.75
N PRO A 37 6.20 15.14 3.67
CA PRO A 37 7.61 14.91 4.01
C PRO A 37 7.87 14.80 5.52
N ASN A 38 6.93 15.23 6.37
CA ASN A 38 7.07 15.25 7.82
C ASN A 38 6.52 13.95 8.44
N GLN A 39 7.40 13.11 8.98
CA GLN A 39 7.03 11.82 9.58
C GLN A 39 6.04 11.94 10.74
N ILE A 40 6.13 12.99 11.56
CA ILE A 40 5.23 13.19 12.70
C ILE A 40 3.81 13.47 12.19
N GLU A 41 3.69 14.33 11.16
CA GLU A 41 2.42 14.62 10.54
C GLU A 41 1.87 13.39 9.80
N MET A 42 2.71 12.64 9.07
CA MET A 42 2.32 11.36 8.47
C MET A 42 1.72 10.41 9.51
N GLU A 43 2.36 10.26 10.66
CA GLU A 43 1.88 9.39 11.76
C GLU A 43 0.50 9.85 12.24
N SER A 44 0.32 11.16 12.45
CA SER A 44 -0.97 11.71 12.86
C SER A 44 -2.08 11.53 11.82
N GLN A 45 -1.74 11.54 10.53
CA GLN A 45 -2.67 11.44 9.41
C GLN A 45 -3.02 9.99 9.09
N ILE A 46 -2.09 9.05 9.26
CA ILE A 46 -2.33 7.62 9.00
C ILE A 46 -3.02 6.94 10.18
N TYR A 47 -2.76 7.36 11.43
CA TYR A 47 -3.38 6.79 12.61
C TYR A 47 -4.92 6.67 12.52
N PRO A 48 -5.69 7.72 12.14
CA PRO A 48 -7.14 7.60 12.03
C PRO A 48 -7.60 6.64 10.91
N LEU A 49 -6.75 6.35 9.91
CA LEU A 49 -7.04 5.33 8.90
C LEU A 49 -6.88 3.91 9.44
N LEU A 50 -6.01 3.70 10.43
CA LEU A 50 -5.70 2.37 10.99
C LEU A 50 -6.48 2.06 12.27
N ALA A 51 -6.83 3.08 13.06
CA ALA A 51 -7.49 2.90 14.34
C ALA A 51 -8.91 2.32 14.16
N THR A 52 -9.08 1.07 14.59
CA THR A 52 -10.39 0.40 14.65
C THR A 52 -10.73 0.07 16.10
N ALA A 53 -12.00 -0.25 16.37
CA ALA A 53 -12.43 -0.71 17.69
C ALA A 53 -11.70 -2.01 18.15
N LYS A 54 -11.19 -2.80 17.19
CA LYS A 54 -10.38 -4.01 17.47
C LYS A 54 -8.88 -3.71 17.55
N ASN A 55 -8.39 -2.77 16.74
CA ASN A 55 -6.97 -2.41 16.62
C ASN A 55 -6.71 -1.05 17.28
N GLY A 56 -7.13 -0.88 18.54
CA GLY A 56 -7.18 0.41 19.25
C GLY A 56 -5.85 1.19 19.34
N GLU A 57 -4.73 0.57 18.95
CA GLU A 57 -3.40 1.18 18.88
C GLU A 57 -3.02 1.71 17.48
N GLY A 58 -3.93 1.67 16.50
CA GLY A 58 -3.65 2.11 15.13
C GLY A 58 -2.67 1.19 14.41
N THR A 59 -2.94 -0.12 14.46
CA THR A 59 -2.11 -1.15 13.82
C THR A 59 -2.72 -1.67 12.53
N VAL A 60 -1.87 -2.19 11.65
CA VAL A 60 -2.26 -2.74 10.34
C VAL A 60 -1.47 -4.01 10.03
N LEU A 61 -2.07 -4.95 9.30
CA LEU A 61 -1.34 -6.06 8.73
C LEU A 61 -0.53 -5.57 7.51
N LEU A 62 0.79 -5.61 7.60
CA LEU A 62 1.70 -5.27 6.51
C LEU A 62 2.22 -6.53 5.82
N GLN A 63 2.02 -6.63 4.51
CA GLN A 63 2.53 -7.72 3.68
C GLN A 63 3.50 -7.21 2.62
N ASN A 64 4.51 -8.02 2.31
CA ASN A 64 5.49 -7.70 1.29
C ASN A 64 5.58 -8.82 0.26
N HIS A 65 5.20 -8.48 -0.96
CA HIS A 65 5.31 -9.31 -2.15
C HIS A 65 6.16 -8.62 -3.24
N LEU A 66 6.86 -7.54 -2.92
CA LEU A 66 7.83 -6.89 -3.82
C LEU A 66 9.17 -7.64 -3.90
N GLY A 67 9.37 -8.66 -3.07
CA GLY A 67 10.64 -9.35 -2.87
C GLY A 67 11.47 -8.74 -1.75
N ASP A 68 12.76 -9.05 -1.70
CA ASP A 68 13.67 -8.49 -0.70
C ASP A 68 14.15 -7.10 -1.12
N PHE A 69 13.45 -6.07 -0.66
CA PHE A 69 13.87 -4.67 -0.77
C PHE A 69 14.40 -4.11 0.55
N GLY A 70 14.67 -4.97 1.54
CA GLY A 70 15.13 -4.51 2.86
C GLY A 70 14.02 -3.96 3.75
N LEU A 71 12.76 -4.39 3.58
CA LEU A 71 11.66 -3.99 4.47
C LEU A 71 11.96 -4.25 5.96
N ALA A 72 12.69 -5.33 6.24
CA ALA A 72 13.24 -5.64 7.56
C ALA A 72 14.07 -4.50 8.15
N GLY A 73 14.96 -3.93 7.34
CA GLY A 73 15.81 -2.80 7.72
C GLY A 73 15.03 -1.49 7.87
N LEU A 74 13.91 -1.32 7.15
CA LEU A 74 13.04 -0.16 7.30
C LEU A 74 12.22 -0.21 8.60
N LEU A 75 11.77 -1.39 9.00
CA LEU A 75 11.01 -1.60 10.24
C LEU A 75 11.90 -1.60 11.49
N ASN A 76 13.19 -1.89 11.31
CA ASN A 76 14.17 -1.90 12.38
C ASN A 76 15.45 -1.19 11.91
N PRO A 77 15.41 0.14 11.72
CA PRO A 77 16.59 0.89 11.28
C PRO A 77 17.70 0.67 12.30
N ALA A 78 18.85 0.19 11.85
CA ALA A 78 20.01 0.00 12.71
C ALA A 78 20.28 1.31 13.47
N PRO A 79 20.61 1.24 14.79
CA PRO A 79 20.98 2.44 15.51
C PRO A 79 22.16 3.08 14.79
N ILE A 80 21.98 4.33 14.36
CA ILE A 80 23.00 5.16 13.74
C ILE A 80 24.18 5.18 14.72
N THR A 81 25.23 4.43 14.42
CA THR A 81 26.45 4.45 15.23
C THR A 81 27.02 5.86 15.11
N ALA A 82 26.96 6.61 16.21
CA ALA A 82 27.80 7.77 16.43
C ALA A 82 29.27 7.39 16.12
N PRO A 83 30.12 8.33 15.66
CA PRO A 83 31.50 8.01 15.35
C PRO A 83 32.18 7.46 16.60
N VAL A 84 32.47 6.16 16.60
CA VAL A 84 33.10 5.45 17.71
C VAL A 84 34.56 5.86 17.74
N GLN A 85 34.93 6.60 18.77
CA GLN A 85 36.31 6.68 19.25
C GLN A 85 36.78 5.25 19.57
N THR A 86 37.96 4.92 19.07
CA THR A 86 38.72 3.70 19.34
C THR A 86 38.72 3.35 20.82
N ASP A 87 38.05 2.26 21.22
CA ASP A 87 38.68 1.09 21.84
C ASP A 87 37.63 0.15 22.45
N THR A 88 37.99 -1.14 22.52
CA THR A 88 37.26 -2.30 23.07
C THR A 88 36.08 -2.87 22.26
N ALA A 89 36.41 -3.91 21.49
CA ALA A 89 35.50 -4.77 20.76
C ALA A 89 34.61 -5.61 21.70
N VAL A 90 33.31 -5.30 21.70
CA VAL A 90 32.23 -6.22 22.09
C VAL A 90 31.67 -6.79 20.79
N PRO A 91 31.48 -8.11 20.64
CA PRO A 91 30.97 -8.66 19.39
C PRO A 91 29.54 -8.13 19.16
N ALA A 92 29.37 -7.41 18.05
CA ALA A 92 28.07 -6.94 17.59
C ALA A 92 27.12 -8.15 17.47
N LYS A 93 26.00 -8.10 18.18
CA LYS A 93 24.93 -9.08 18.05
C LYS A 93 24.42 -9.00 16.62
N VAL A 94 24.74 -10.02 15.82
CA VAL A 94 24.20 -10.19 14.46
C VAL A 94 22.68 -10.22 14.62
N VAL A 95 22.02 -9.15 14.18
CA VAL A 95 20.56 -9.14 14.08
C VAL A 95 20.26 -10.04 12.90
N ASP A 96 19.70 -11.22 13.17
CA ASP A 96 19.22 -12.12 12.13
C ASP A 96 18.36 -11.32 11.13
N PRO A 97 18.50 -11.54 9.81
CA PRO A 97 17.64 -10.88 8.85
C PRO A 97 16.19 -11.21 9.20
N VAL A 98 15.41 -10.19 9.57
CA VAL A 98 13.98 -10.35 9.85
C VAL A 98 13.31 -10.71 8.53
N VAL A 99 13.20 -12.00 8.25
CA VAL A 99 12.43 -12.50 7.11
C VAL A 99 10.96 -12.26 7.46
N ILE A 100 10.32 -11.32 6.76
CA ILE A 100 8.88 -11.11 6.93
C ILE A 100 8.19 -12.27 6.20
N PRO A 101 7.47 -13.16 6.92
CA PRO A 101 6.78 -14.26 6.30
C PRO A 101 5.73 -13.72 5.33
N GLY A 102 5.44 -14.47 4.26
CA GLY A 102 4.42 -14.09 3.26
C GLY A 102 3.01 -13.90 3.84
N GLU A 103 2.79 -14.31 5.09
CA GLU A 103 1.57 -14.07 5.87
C GLU A 103 1.43 -12.61 6.34
N GLY A 104 2.54 -11.86 6.44
CA GLY A 104 2.58 -10.46 6.87
C GLY A 104 2.96 -10.26 8.34
N LEU A 105 3.12 -9.00 8.74
CA LEU A 105 3.47 -8.56 10.09
C LEU A 105 2.51 -7.48 10.55
N ILE A 106 2.04 -7.54 11.80
CA ILE A 106 1.28 -6.44 12.40
C ILE A 106 2.24 -5.31 12.76
N VAL A 107 2.02 -4.12 12.21
CA VAL A 107 2.84 -2.94 12.44
C VAL A 107 2.00 -1.79 12.97
N SER A 108 2.61 -0.94 13.80
CA SER A 108 2.00 0.32 14.26
C SER A 108 2.02 1.40 13.18
N ALA A 109 1.19 2.44 13.35
CA ALA A 109 1.22 3.64 12.51
C ALA A 109 2.65 4.21 12.34
N ARG A 110 3.41 4.31 13.44
CA ARG A 110 4.80 4.76 13.41
C ARG A 110 5.69 3.89 12.52
N GLN A 111 5.61 2.56 12.69
CA GLN A 111 6.40 1.63 11.88
C GLN A 111 6.01 1.69 10.40
N LEU A 112 4.72 1.85 10.10
CA LEU A 112 4.26 2.02 8.72
C LEU A 112 4.81 3.31 8.10
N VAL A 113 4.85 4.42 8.84
CA VAL A 113 5.45 5.68 8.40
C VAL A 113 6.93 5.50 8.08
N GLN A 114 7.69 4.77 8.90
CA GLN A 114 9.09 4.46 8.64
C GLN A 114 9.26 3.76 7.29
N VAL A 115 8.38 2.82 6.96
CA VAL A 115 8.38 2.13 5.66
C VAL A 115 8.08 3.10 4.52
N PHE A 116 7.04 3.93 4.65
CA PHE A 116 6.69 4.90 3.60
C PHE A 116 7.79 5.94 3.35
N SER A 117 8.37 6.49 4.40
CA SER A 117 9.49 7.42 4.27
C SER A 117 10.74 6.74 3.71
N GLY A 118 11.02 5.51 4.13
CA GLY A 118 12.18 4.74 3.69
C GLY A 118 12.10 4.29 2.22
N LEU A 119 10.91 4.06 1.70
CA LEU A 119 10.69 3.77 0.28
C LEU A 119 10.99 4.95 -0.64
N ALA A 120 11.05 6.18 -0.11
CA ALA A 120 11.31 7.39 -0.88
C ALA A 120 10.39 7.49 -2.12
N ILE A 121 9.08 7.40 -1.90
CA ILE A 121 8.06 7.49 -2.95
C ILE A 121 8.18 8.82 -3.70
N ASP A 122 8.04 8.77 -5.03
CA ASP A 122 8.13 9.93 -5.91
C ASP A 122 6.78 10.31 -6.51
N GLU A 123 6.20 9.41 -7.31
CA GLU A 123 4.89 9.61 -7.93
C GLU A 123 3.89 8.56 -7.45
N LEU A 124 2.60 8.92 -7.48
CA LEU A 124 1.48 8.07 -7.09
C LEU A 124 0.42 8.12 -8.19
N SER A 125 -0.12 6.97 -8.57
CA SER A 125 -1.33 6.90 -9.38
C SER A 125 -2.58 7.16 -8.55
N CYS A 126 -3.73 7.34 -9.20
CA CYS A 126 -5.00 7.18 -8.52
C CYS A 126 -5.24 5.70 -8.15
N ALA A 127 -6.10 5.45 -7.18
CA ALA A 127 -6.48 4.10 -6.76
C ALA A 127 -7.63 3.55 -7.61
N ARG A 128 -7.51 2.27 -7.96
CA ARG A 128 -8.53 1.46 -8.63
C ARG A 128 -8.96 0.33 -7.70
N ILE A 129 -10.17 -0.20 -7.90
CA ILE A 129 -10.57 -1.44 -7.23
C ILE A 129 -9.68 -2.57 -7.79
N ALA A 130 -9.22 -3.46 -6.92
CA ALA A 130 -8.44 -4.62 -7.36
C ALA A 130 -9.25 -5.47 -8.35
N PRO A 131 -8.65 -5.92 -9.47
CA PRO A 131 -9.34 -6.80 -10.40
C PRO A 131 -9.69 -8.13 -9.71
N ASP A 132 -10.86 -8.67 -10.08
CA ASP A 132 -11.40 -9.91 -9.53
C ASP A 132 -10.41 -11.07 -9.74
N GLN A 133 -10.10 -11.82 -8.68
CA GLN A 133 -9.45 -13.12 -8.82
C GLN A 133 -10.48 -14.20 -8.56
N GLN A 134 -10.62 -15.11 -9.54
CA GLN A 134 -11.41 -16.34 -9.42
C GLN A 134 -12.89 -16.11 -9.04
N ASN A 135 -13.58 -15.16 -9.70
CA ASN A 135 -15.02 -14.89 -9.48
C ASN A 135 -15.41 -14.47 -8.05
N LYS A 136 -14.44 -14.19 -7.17
CA LYS A 136 -14.68 -13.50 -5.90
C LYS A 136 -14.32 -12.04 -6.10
N GLN A 137 -15.33 -11.18 -6.05
CA GLN A 137 -15.10 -9.76 -5.89
C GLN A 137 -14.23 -9.56 -4.66
N ALA A 138 -13.03 -9.00 -4.85
CA ALA A 138 -12.22 -8.46 -3.77
C ALA A 138 -12.89 -7.18 -3.28
N ALA A 139 -14.12 -7.32 -2.78
CA ALA A 139 -14.91 -6.24 -2.25
C ALA A 139 -14.08 -5.60 -1.14
N ASN A 140 -13.82 -4.30 -1.27
CA ASN A 140 -13.01 -3.47 -0.38
C ASN A 140 -11.48 -3.58 -0.50
N VAL A 141 -10.94 -3.91 -1.67
CA VAL A 141 -9.50 -3.78 -1.94
C VAL A 141 -9.26 -2.69 -2.97
N GLY A 142 -8.46 -1.69 -2.61
CA GLY A 142 -7.94 -0.67 -3.52
C GLY A 142 -6.47 -0.94 -3.86
N ILE A 143 -6.07 -0.65 -5.09
CA ILE A 143 -4.69 -0.70 -5.55
C ILE A 143 -4.31 0.66 -6.10
N LEU A 144 -3.19 1.20 -5.65
CA LEU A 144 -2.52 2.35 -6.24
C LEU A 144 -1.10 1.96 -6.64
N LEU A 145 -0.59 2.56 -7.70
CA LEU A 145 0.78 2.38 -8.15
C LEU A 145 1.64 3.52 -7.64
N PHE A 146 2.90 3.24 -7.38
CA PHE A 146 3.86 4.23 -6.93
C PHE A 146 5.21 4.04 -7.61
N THR A 147 5.89 5.13 -7.90
CA THR A 147 7.31 5.14 -8.28
C THR A 147 8.15 5.58 -7.08
N THR A 148 9.45 5.37 -7.16
CA THR A 148 10.41 5.67 -6.10
C THR A 148 11.54 6.52 -6.66
N LYS A 149 12.13 7.35 -5.80
CA LYS A 149 13.28 8.18 -6.15
C LYS A 149 14.54 7.34 -6.33
N GLU A 150 15.50 7.89 -7.08
CA GLU A 150 16.85 7.34 -7.15
C GLU A 150 17.46 7.24 -5.74
N GLY A 151 18.12 6.12 -5.45
CA GLY A 151 18.65 5.81 -4.12
C GLY A 151 17.65 5.15 -3.16
N SER A 152 16.40 4.96 -3.57
CA SER A 152 15.44 4.14 -2.82
C SER A 152 15.90 2.67 -2.74
N PRO A 153 15.59 1.95 -1.64
CA PRO A 153 15.77 0.50 -1.56
C PRO A 153 15.06 -0.29 -2.67
N ARG A 154 14.05 0.32 -3.31
CA ARG A 154 13.38 -0.20 -4.50
C ARG A 154 13.60 0.78 -5.65
N ALA A 155 14.23 0.34 -6.74
CA ALA A 155 14.62 1.28 -7.81
C ALA A 155 13.45 1.83 -8.65
N LYS A 156 12.37 1.07 -8.86
CA LYS A 156 11.30 1.37 -9.84
C LYS A 156 9.91 1.51 -9.23
N GLY A 157 9.78 1.40 -7.92
CA GLY A 157 8.50 1.37 -7.22
C GLY A 157 7.74 0.04 -7.34
N GLY A 158 6.41 0.12 -7.32
CA GLY A 158 5.53 -1.02 -7.16
C GLY A 158 4.04 -0.66 -7.11
N ALA A 159 3.24 -1.62 -6.63
CA ALA A 159 1.84 -1.42 -6.29
C ALA A 159 1.65 -1.48 -4.77
N LEU A 160 0.83 -0.58 -4.24
CA LEU A 160 0.36 -0.59 -2.87
C LEU A 160 -1.12 -0.97 -2.89
N GLU A 161 -1.40 -2.14 -2.35
CA GLU A 161 -2.74 -2.67 -2.16
C GLU A 161 -3.18 -2.38 -0.72
N PHE A 162 -4.39 -1.84 -0.55
CA PHE A 162 -4.97 -1.60 0.77
C PHE A 162 -6.36 -2.23 0.84
N GLU A 163 -6.55 -3.07 1.85
CA GLU A 163 -7.85 -3.65 2.18
C GLU A 163 -8.50 -2.84 3.28
N PHE A 164 -9.78 -2.54 3.10
CA PHE A 164 -10.51 -1.67 4.01
C PHE A 164 -11.86 -2.23 4.43
N SER A 165 -12.38 -1.74 5.54
CA SER A 165 -13.75 -1.99 5.97
C SER A 165 -14.21 -0.84 6.84
N ALA A 166 -15.46 -0.39 6.68
CA ALA A 166 -16.01 0.71 7.47
C ALA A 166 -15.13 1.98 7.45
N GLY A 167 -14.48 2.27 6.31
CA GLY A 167 -13.60 3.43 6.14
C GLY A 167 -12.23 3.33 6.83
N LYS A 168 -11.84 2.13 7.29
CA LYS A 168 -10.55 1.86 7.95
C LYS A 168 -9.73 0.86 7.15
N ILE A 169 -8.41 1.02 7.15
CA ILE A 169 -7.47 0.10 6.50
C ILE A 169 -7.12 -1.00 7.50
N ASN A 170 -7.35 -2.25 7.09
CA ASN A 170 -7.02 -3.43 7.90
C ASN A 170 -5.72 -4.09 7.44
N ARG A 171 -5.39 -3.95 6.16
CA ARG A 171 -4.20 -4.56 5.55
C ARG A 171 -3.61 -3.63 4.49
N ILE A 172 -2.28 -3.59 4.45
CA ILE A 172 -1.50 -2.98 3.39
C ILE A 172 -0.56 -4.04 2.84
N ALA A 173 -0.50 -4.18 1.52
CA ALA A 173 0.43 -5.07 0.85
C ALA A 173 1.18 -4.34 -0.24
N PHE A 174 2.49 -4.53 -0.27
CA PHE A 174 3.32 -4.12 -1.40
C PHE A 174 3.38 -5.25 -2.40
N GLN A 175 2.98 -4.99 -3.65
CA GLN A 175 2.85 -5.98 -4.72
C GLN A 175 3.73 -5.60 -5.91
N LEU A 176 4.20 -6.58 -6.67
CA LEU A 176 4.84 -6.33 -7.97
C LEU A 176 3.84 -5.65 -8.92
N PRO A 177 4.29 -4.74 -9.81
CA PRO A 177 3.41 -4.11 -10.81
C PRO A 177 2.67 -5.12 -11.71
N THR A 178 3.27 -6.29 -11.95
CA THR A 178 2.69 -7.38 -12.75
C THR A 178 1.69 -8.25 -11.97
N TYR A 179 1.45 -7.95 -10.70
CA TYR A 179 0.49 -8.69 -9.88
C TYR A 179 -0.94 -8.51 -10.41
N ARG A 180 -1.70 -9.62 -10.47
CA ARG A 180 -3.09 -9.68 -10.99
C ARG A 180 -3.27 -9.21 -12.44
N ASP A 181 -2.23 -9.30 -13.27
CA ASP A 181 -2.27 -8.84 -14.66
C ASP A 181 -2.80 -7.40 -14.78
N PHE A 182 -2.39 -6.52 -13.85
CA PHE A 182 -2.90 -5.15 -13.76
C PHE A 182 -2.73 -4.35 -15.07
N GLU A 183 -1.68 -4.64 -15.83
CA GLU A 183 -1.48 -4.08 -17.16
C GLU A 183 -2.58 -4.48 -18.15
N GLN A 184 -3.00 -5.75 -18.12
CA GLN A 184 -4.12 -6.20 -18.94
C GLN A 184 -5.42 -5.54 -18.48
N ASP A 185 -5.64 -5.39 -17.17
CA ASP A 185 -6.81 -4.67 -16.65
C ASP A 185 -6.82 -3.18 -17.06
N LEU A 186 -5.66 -2.54 -17.19
CA LEU A 186 -5.57 -1.17 -17.73
C LEU A 186 -5.91 -1.08 -19.21
N ILE A 187 -5.60 -2.13 -19.98
CA ILE A 187 -5.96 -2.21 -21.40
C ILE A 187 -7.47 -2.46 -21.54
N ASP A 188 -8.01 -3.40 -20.77
CA ASP A 188 -9.41 -3.83 -20.84
C ASP A 188 -10.35 -2.77 -20.24
N GLN A 189 -9.91 -2.08 -19.18
CA GLN A 189 -10.65 -1.06 -18.46
C GLN A 189 -9.76 0.17 -18.23
N PRO A 190 -9.57 1.04 -19.24
CA PRO A 190 -8.66 2.18 -19.13
C PRO A 190 -9.08 3.22 -18.09
N GLU A 191 -10.37 3.25 -17.73
CA GLU A 191 -10.89 4.14 -16.69
C GLU A 191 -11.90 3.39 -15.81
N ILE A 192 -11.67 3.41 -14.50
CA ILE A 192 -12.61 2.90 -13.49
C ILE A 192 -12.89 4.00 -12.48
N ALA A 193 -14.17 4.35 -12.30
CA ALA A 193 -14.64 5.34 -11.32
C ALA A 193 -13.84 6.66 -11.36
N GLY A 194 -13.60 7.18 -12.56
CA GLY A 194 -12.86 8.42 -12.79
C GLY A 194 -11.34 8.32 -12.59
N CYS A 195 -10.81 7.11 -12.35
CA CYS A 195 -9.37 6.87 -12.27
C CYS A 195 -8.88 6.26 -13.58
N ARG A 196 -8.06 7.05 -14.30
CA ARG A 196 -7.31 6.63 -15.48
C ARG A 196 -5.83 6.71 -15.17
N ILE A 197 -5.12 5.59 -15.35
CA ILE A 197 -3.66 5.52 -15.17
C ILE A 197 -3.04 5.43 -16.55
N GLU A 198 -2.24 6.43 -16.91
CA GLU A 198 -1.64 6.53 -18.24
C GLU A 198 -0.46 5.56 -18.40
N MET A 199 -0.32 4.96 -19.59
CA MET A 199 0.76 4.01 -19.90
C MET A 199 2.19 4.55 -19.61
N PRO A 200 2.51 5.84 -19.81
CA PRO A 200 3.81 6.39 -19.41
C PRO A 200 4.13 6.22 -17.92
N PHE A 201 3.12 6.17 -17.04
CA PHE A 201 3.33 5.87 -15.62
C PHE A 201 3.77 4.41 -15.44
N ILE A 202 3.11 3.48 -16.15
CA ILE A 202 3.42 2.05 -16.10
C ILE A 202 4.84 1.76 -16.58
N THR A 203 5.29 2.44 -17.64
CA THR A 203 6.67 2.29 -18.14
C THR A 203 7.71 2.64 -17.08
N LYS A 204 7.42 3.54 -16.13
CA LYS A 204 8.36 3.89 -15.05
C LYS A 204 8.54 2.77 -14.02
N LEU A 205 7.63 1.78 -13.99
CA LEU A 205 7.65 0.67 -13.04
C LEU A 205 8.51 -0.52 -13.51
N HIS A 206 8.98 -0.49 -14.77
CA HIS A 206 9.69 -1.59 -15.45
C HIS A 206 11.13 -1.31 -15.78
#